data_AF-A0A2V5YFK1-F1
#
_entry.id   AF-A0A2V5YFK1-F1
#
_cell.length_a   1.000
_cell.length_b   1.000
_cell.length_c   1.000
_cell.angle_alpha   90.00
_cell.angle_beta   90.00
_cell.angle_gamma   90.00
#
_symmetry.space_group_name_H-M   'P 1'
#
loop_
_entity.id
_entity.type
_entity.pdbx_description
1 polymer ?
#
loop_
_entity_poly.entity_id
_entity_poly.type
_entity_poly.pdbx_seq_one_letter_code
_entity_poly.pdbx_strand_id
1 'polypeptide(L)'
;MIRHLSLFLLLLTPALQAADNLGVLGSKPKWGVLEHYQETITKDEFSQLIQNVYCTHGIAPDLIEINTDTARILTSREPQKFFTLRFAKNDTSRNPVPRLWHPARSWSHAKADKPLSGLRIALDPGHLGGKWAKMEERWFQVGNTQPVQEGDLALKVARLLAPRLRELGAKVLFVRDRNEPITAKRPDDFRELARKILIKNGVPQPRTEVLDPNDPEKEQTIRWQSEILFYRYNEIRRRAALVNFKLHPDLVLCLHFNAEGWGDPNNPTLTDINHLHLLVNGSYLEQELEF
;
A
#
# COMPACT_ATOMS: atom_id res chain seq x y z
N MET A 1 4.32 11.10 -68.26
CA MET A 1 3.27 10.09 -67.99
C MET A 1 3.93 9.01 -67.15
N ILE A 2 3.60 8.92 -65.85
CA ILE A 2 3.62 7.71 -64.99
C ILE A 2 2.99 8.20 -63.67
N ARG A 3 1.78 7.70 -63.38
CA ARG A 3 1.08 7.87 -62.11
C ARG A 3 1.53 6.73 -61.20
N HIS A 4 2.03 7.02 -60.00
CA HIS A 4 2.15 6.01 -58.96
C HIS A 4 0.96 6.09 -58.01
N LEU A 5 0.35 4.92 -57.85
CA LEU A 5 -0.86 4.61 -57.11
C LEU A 5 -0.47 4.39 -55.64
N SER A 6 -0.97 5.22 -54.72
CA SER A 6 -0.77 5.01 -53.28
C SER A 6 -1.79 3.99 -52.76
N LEU A 7 -1.31 2.84 -52.31
CA LEU A 7 -2.09 1.80 -51.63
C LEU A 7 -2.21 2.18 -50.15
N PHE A 8 -3.41 2.48 -49.68
CA PHE A 8 -3.69 2.73 -48.26
C PHE A 8 -3.81 1.38 -47.53
N LEU A 9 -2.80 1.04 -46.72
CA LEU A 9 -2.86 -0.11 -45.82
C LEU A 9 -3.60 0.33 -44.54
N LEU A 10 -4.86 -0.07 -44.38
CA LEU A 10 -5.58 0.04 -43.12
C LEU A 10 -4.95 -0.95 -42.13
N LEU A 11 -4.03 -0.46 -41.31
CA LEU A 11 -3.56 -1.15 -40.11
C LEU A 11 -4.71 -1.16 -39.11
N LEU A 12 -5.41 -2.29 -38.99
CA LEU A 12 -6.21 -2.57 -37.80
C LEU A 12 -5.26 -2.61 -36.61
N THR A 13 -5.30 -1.56 -35.80
CA THR A 13 -4.70 -1.58 -34.46
C THR A 13 -5.45 -2.64 -33.66
N PRO A 14 -4.77 -3.63 -33.06
CA PRO A 14 -5.41 -4.49 -32.09
C PRO A 14 -5.84 -3.57 -30.95
N ALA A 15 -7.14 -3.58 -30.64
CA ALA A 15 -7.65 -2.94 -29.44
C ALA A 15 -6.82 -3.50 -28.27
N LEU A 16 -5.97 -2.64 -27.70
CA LEU A 16 -5.39 -2.90 -26.39
C LEU A 16 -6.61 -3.15 -25.49
N GLN A 17 -6.86 -4.39 -25.10
CA GLN A 17 -7.74 -4.64 -23.97
C GLN A 17 -7.12 -3.83 -22.84
N ALA A 18 -7.78 -2.76 -22.42
CA ALA A 18 -7.41 -2.04 -21.21
C ALA A 18 -7.26 -3.10 -20.12
N ALA A 19 -6.02 -3.41 -19.78
CA ALA A 19 -5.75 -4.22 -18.63
C ALA A 19 -6.44 -3.48 -17.48
N ASP A 20 -7.31 -4.13 -16.73
CA ASP A 20 -7.75 -3.59 -15.45
C ASP A 20 -6.44 -3.17 -14.75
N ASN A 21 -6.21 -1.86 -14.57
CA ASN A 21 -4.96 -1.27 -14.08
C ASN A 21 -4.77 -1.61 -12.59
N LEU A 22 -4.72 -2.90 -12.28
CA LEU A 22 -4.57 -3.42 -10.95
C LEU A 22 -3.09 -3.49 -10.66
N GLY A 23 -2.69 -2.98 -9.50
CA GLY A 23 -1.37 -3.25 -8.97
C GLY A 23 -1.10 -4.76 -8.91
N VAL A 24 0.16 -5.16 -9.04
CA VAL A 24 0.58 -6.57 -9.06
C VAL A 24 0.01 -7.35 -7.85
N LEU A 25 -0.59 -8.53 -8.09
CA LEU A 25 -1.36 -9.32 -7.11
C LEU A 25 -2.59 -8.61 -6.52
N GLY A 26 -3.05 -7.53 -7.13
CA GLY A 26 -4.28 -6.83 -6.77
C GLY A 26 -5.52 -7.63 -7.15
N SER A 27 -6.53 -7.59 -6.28
CA SER A 27 -7.88 -8.08 -6.60
C SER A 27 -8.70 -6.99 -7.25
N LYS A 28 -9.60 -7.36 -8.17
CA LYS A 28 -10.60 -6.42 -8.70
C LYS A 28 -11.37 -5.76 -7.54
N PRO A 29 -11.52 -4.43 -7.54
CA PRO A 29 -12.33 -3.74 -6.53
C PRO A 29 -13.77 -4.27 -6.52
N LYS A 30 -14.33 -4.42 -5.32
CA LYS A 30 -15.75 -4.77 -5.13
C LYS A 30 -16.58 -3.49 -5.02
N TRP A 31 -16.80 -2.83 -6.15
CA TRP A 31 -17.50 -1.53 -6.21
C TRP A 31 -18.88 -1.52 -5.55
N GLY A 32 -19.60 -2.66 -5.55
CA GLY A 32 -20.91 -2.77 -4.89
C GLY A 32 -20.89 -2.54 -3.38
N VAL A 33 -19.73 -2.63 -2.71
CA VAL A 33 -19.59 -2.29 -1.28
C VAL A 33 -19.88 -0.80 -1.03
N LEU A 34 -19.68 0.06 -2.03
CA LEU A 34 -19.94 1.50 -1.91
C LEU A 34 -21.43 1.82 -1.71
N GLU A 35 -22.34 0.92 -2.07
CA GLU A 35 -23.78 1.12 -1.85
C GLU A 35 -24.14 1.28 -0.36
N HIS A 36 -23.35 0.72 0.55
CA HIS A 36 -23.56 0.91 2.00
C HIS A 36 -23.24 2.33 2.47
N TYR A 37 -22.66 3.18 1.63
CA TYR A 37 -22.24 4.54 1.94
C TYR A 37 -23.16 5.61 1.34
N GLN A 38 -24.24 5.21 0.67
CA GLN A 38 -25.22 6.15 0.13
C GLN A 38 -25.81 7.05 1.22
N GLU A 39 -25.85 8.36 0.94
CA GLU A 39 -26.41 9.39 1.82
C GLU A 39 -25.74 9.43 3.22
N THR A 40 -24.48 8.98 3.33
CA THR A 40 -23.72 9.04 4.60
C THR A 40 -22.87 10.31 4.75
N ILE A 41 -22.73 11.09 3.68
CA ILE A 41 -21.91 12.30 3.59
C ILE A 41 -22.64 13.39 2.80
N THR A 42 -22.49 14.66 3.19
CA THR A 42 -23.01 15.80 2.43
C THR A 42 -22.07 16.16 1.29
N LYS A 43 -22.57 16.91 0.31
CA LYS A 43 -21.74 17.47 -0.78
C LYS A 43 -20.56 18.27 -0.23
N ASP A 44 -20.82 19.14 0.76
CA ASP A 44 -19.82 20.04 1.30
C ASP A 44 -18.69 19.29 2.02
N GLU A 45 -19.03 18.28 2.82
CA GLU A 45 -18.00 17.45 3.47
C GLU A 45 -17.25 16.60 2.45
N PHE A 46 -17.93 16.02 1.46
CA PHE A 46 -17.25 15.26 0.41
C PHE A 46 -16.27 16.13 -0.38
N SER A 47 -16.69 17.35 -0.75
CA SER A 47 -15.86 18.32 -1.47
C SER A 47 -14.67 18.76 -0.62
N GLN A 48 -14.90 19.06 0.67
CA GLN A 48 -13.84 19.43 1.60
C GLN A 48 -12.80 18.32 1.76
N LEU A 49 -13.24 17.05 1.92
CA LEU A 49 -12.32 15.92 2.07
C LEU A 49 -11.52 15.69 0.79
N ILE A 50 -12.16 15.70 -0.38
CA ILE A 50 -11.46 15.49 -1.65
C ILE A 50 -10.46 16.63 -1.90
N GLN A 51 -10.87 17.89 -1.76
CA GLN A 51 -10.04 19.02 -2.18
C GLN A 51 -8.99 19.43 -1.14
N ASN A 52 -9.25 19.24 0.15
CA ASN A 52 -8.38 19.77 1.22
C ASN A 52 -7.71 18.70 2.07
N VAL A 53 -8.05 17.42 1.90
CA VAL A 53 -7.46 16.31 2.67
C VAL A 53 -6.83 15.27 1.77
N TYR A 54 -7.57 14.74 0.81
CA TYR A 54 -7.10 13.61 0.00
C TYR A 54 -6.41 14.01 -1.29
N CYS A 55 -6.90 15.02 -2.01
CA CYS A 55 -6.41 15.40 -3.34
C CYS A 55 -6.07 16.90 -3.37
N THR A 56 -5.26 17.34 -2.40
CA THR A 56 -4.81 18.75 -2.23
C THR A 56 -4.04 19.29 -3.43
N HIS A 57 -3.51 18.40 -4.28
CA HIS A 57 -2.81 18.73 -5.52
C HIS A 57 -3.72 18.69 -6.76
N GLY A 58 -5.02 18.48 -6.59
CA GLY A 58 -5.98 18.29 -7.67
C GLY A 58 -6.32 16.82 -7.92
N ILE A 59 -7.40 16.60 -8.66
CA ILE A 59 -7.86 15.29 -9.11
C ILE A 59 -8.34 15.43 -10.55
N ALA A 60 -8.02 14.45 -11.40
CA ALA A 60 -8.47 14.44 -12.78
C ALA A 60 -10.02 14.52 -12.85
N PRO A 61 -10.60 15.45 -13.63
CA PRO A 61 -12.05 15.69 -13.64
C PRO A 61 -12.90 14.49 -14.07
N ASP A 62 -12.31 13.54 -14.79
CA ASP A 62 -12.97 12.31 -15.24
C ASP A 62 -13.03 11.23 -14.15
N LEU A 63 -12.19 11.30 -13.11
CA LEU A 63 -12.17 10.35 -11.99
C LEU A 63 -13.34 10.57 -11.04
N ILE A 64 -13.58 11.82 -10.63
CA ILE A 64 -14.67 12.19 -9.72
C ILE A 64 -15.32 13.49 -10.19
N GLU A 65 -16.58 13.42 -10.60
CA GLU A 65 -17.41 14.58 -10.90
C GLU A 65 -18.39 14.84 -9.75
N ILE A 66 -18.32 16.02 -9.14
CA ILE A 66 -19.19 16.43 -8.03
C ILE A 66 -20.35 17.28 -8.56
N ASN A 67 -21.56 16.73 -8.48
CA ASN A 67 -22.81 17.40 -8.84
C ASN A 67 -23.51 18.00 -7.60
N THR A 68 -24.74 18.50 -7.77
CA THR A 68 -25.54 19.05 -6.65
C THR A 68 -25.88 17.99 -5.61
N ASP A 69 -26.43 16.85 -6.03
CA ASP A 69 -26.93 15.81 -5.10
C ASP A 69 -26.11 14.52 -5.15
N THR A 70 -25.10 14.44 -6.03
CA THR A 70 -24.33 13.21 -6.25
C THR A 70 -22.86 13.48 -6.54
N ALA A 71 -22.00 12.48 -6.30
CA ALA A 71 -20.69 12.35 -6.93
C ALA A 71 -20.70 11.16 -7.89
N ARG A 72 -20.21 11.36 -9.11
CA ARG A 72 -20.00 10.31 -10.10
C ARG A 72 -18.52 9.90 -10.08
N ILE A 73 -18.25 8.65 -9.73
CA ILE A 73 -16.90 8.10 -9.52
C ILE A 73 -16.61 7.09 -10.62
N LEU A 74 -15.50 7.25 -11.34
CA LEU A 74 -15.07 6.32 -12.38
C LEU A 74 -14.62 5.00 -11.77
N THR A 75 -15.22 3.89 -12.23
CA THR A 75 -14.95 2.53 -11.73
C THR A 75 -14.31 1.62 -12.77
N SER A 76 -14.39 2.02 -14.05
CA SER A 76 -13.78 1.36 -15.20
C SER A 76 -13.64 2.40 -16.31
N ARG A 77 -12.45 2.51 -16.89
CA ARG A 77 -12.20 3.38 -18.06
C ARG A 77 -12.80 2.77 -19.33
N GLU A 78 -12.71 1.44 -19.48
CA GLU A 78 -13.20 0.71 -20.65
C GLU A 78 -13.98 -0.57 -20.26
N PRO A 79 -15.29 -0.66 -20.56
CA PRO A 79 -16.15 0.46 -20.97
C PRO A 79 -16.23 1.50 -19.83
N GLN A 80 -16.55 2.75 -20.17
CA GLN A 80 -16.67 3.82 -19.20
C GLN A 80 -17.83 3.50 -18.23
N LYS A 81 -17.50 3.10 -16.99
CA LYS A 81 -18.49 2.77 -15.95
C LYS A 81 -18.28 3.64 -14.74
N PHE A 82 -19.40 4.06 -14.16
CA PHE A 82 -19.40 4.92 -12.99
C PHE A 82 -20.21 4.32 -11.85
N PHE A 83 -19.78 4.62 -10.63
CA PHE A 83 -20.58 4.54 -9.43
C PHE A 83 -21.15 5.91 -9.12
N THR A 84 -22.42 5.98 -8.72
CA THR A 84 -23.07 7.23 -8.29
C THR A 84 -23.28 7.20 -6.79
N LEU A 85 -22.52 8.02 -6.07
CA LEU A 85 -22.72 8.29 -4.65
C LEU A 85 -23.76 9.40 -4.51
N ARG A 86 -24.85 9.16 -3.79
CA ARG A 86 -25.85 10.16 -3.40
C ARG A 86 -25.41 10.84 -2.11
N PHE A 87 -25.51 12.16 -2.08
CA PHE A 87 -25.24 12.93 -0.88
C PHE A 87 -26.45 12.96 0.05
N ALA A 88 -26.18 13.06 1.35
CA ALA A 88 -27.19 13.45 2.31
C ALA A 88 -27.60 14.91 2.06
N LYS A 89 -28.89 15.22 2.25
CA LYS A 89 -29.40 16.59 2.09
C LYS A 89 -28.77 17.56 3.09
N ASN A 90 -28.55 17.10 4.31
CA ASN A 90 -27.90 17.86 5.38
C ASN A 90 -27.39 16.90 6.46
N ASP A 91 -26.73 17.43 7.48
CA ASP A 91 -26.12 16.64 8.55
C ASP A 91 -27.12 15.83 9.37
N THR A 92 -28.33 16.35 9.55
CA THR A 92 -29.37 15.68 10.34
C THR A 92 -30.05 14.54 9.57
N SER A 93 -29.95 14.52 8.24
CA SER A 93 -30.51 13.48 7.38
C SER A 93 -29.49 12.42 6.95
N ARG A 94 -28.28 12.40 7.52
CA ARG A 94 -27.23 11.44 7.12
C ARG A 94 -27.54 10.04 7.61
N ASN A 95 -27.33 9.07 6.73
CA ASN A 95 -27.27 7.67 7.12
C ASN A 95 -26.02 7.41 7.98
N PRO A 96 -26.08 6.46 8.93
CA PRO A 96 -24.91 6.04 9.69
C PRO A 96 -23.82 5.49 8.76
N VAL A 97 -22.59 5.98 8.91
CA VAL A 97 -21.45 5.43 8.16
C VAL A 97 -21.13 4.02 8.69
N PRO A 98 -21.12 2.97 7.86
CA PRO A 98 -20.70 1.64 8.29
C PRO A 98 -19.20 1.67 8.58
N ARG A 99 -18.82 1.35 9.82
CA ARG A 99 -17.42 1.33 10.29
C ARG A 99 -17.12 0.04 11.03
N LEU A 100 -15.88 -0.41 10.85
CA LEU A 100 -15.28 -1.50 11.64
C LEU A 100 -14.36 -0.95 12.75
N TRP A 101 -14.38 0.37 12.96
CA TRP A 101 -13.55 1.15 13.87
C TRP A 101 -14.36 2.32 14.44
N HIS A 102 -13.90 2.88 15.55
CA HIS A 102 -14.60 3.97 16.24
C HIS A 102 -13.98 5.33 15.90
N PRO A 103 -14.77 6.32 15.43
CA PRO A 103 -14.26 7.64 15.12
C PRO A 103 -13.76 8.39 16.35
N ALA A 104 -12.79 9.30 16.17
CA ALA A 104 -12.22 10.10 17.27
C ALA A 104 -13.30 10.76 18.15
N ARG A 105 -14.36 11.28 17.53
CA ARG A 105 -15.50 11.93 18.22
C ARG A 105 -16.40 10.99 19.03
N SER A 106 -16.34 9.67 18.82
CA SER A 106 -17.16 8.72 19.61
C SER A 106 -16.51 8.35 20.94
N TRP A 107 -15.30 8.82 21.19
CA TRP A 107 -14.59 8.54 22.44
C TRP A 107 -14.92 9.60 23.48
N SER A 108 -15.09 9.17 24.73
CA SER A 108 -15.14 10.08 25.88
C SER A 108 -13.81 10.83 26.01
N HIS A 109 -13.82 11.99 26.68
CA HIS A 109 -12.60 12.71 27.01
C HIS A 109 -11.54 11.79 27.63
N ALA A 110 -10.29 11.98 27.21
CA ALA A 110 -9.16 11.21 27.69
C ALA A 110 -9.03 11.36 29.21
N LYS A 111 -8.97 10.22 29.92
CA LYS A 111 -8.70 10.22 31.36
C LYS A 111 -7.22 10.49 31.60
N ALA A 112 -6.88 11.23 32.64
CA ALA A 112 -5.50 11.62 32.93
C ALA A 112 -4.56 10.41 33.17
N ASP A 113 -5.07 9.34 33.80
CA ASP A 113 -4.34 8.11 34.10
C ASP A 113 -4.31 7.12 32.94
N LYS A 114 -5.38 7.07 32.14
CA LYS A 114 -5.56 6.14 31.02
C LYS A 114 -6.09 6.84 29.78
N PRO A 115 -5.28 7.69 29.13
CA PRO A 115 -5.75 8.52 28.02
C PRO A 115 -6.14 7.71 26.77
N LEU A 116 -5.68 6.46 26.65
CA LEU A 116 -5.98 5.56 25.54
C LEU A 116 -6.99 4.47 25.91
N SER A 117 -7.70 4.61 27.04
CA SER A 117 -8.62 3.62 27.57
C SER A 117 -9.61 3.12 26.51
N GLY A 118 -9.50 1.85 26.13
CA GLY A 118 -10.42 1.17 25.21
C GLY A 118 -10.04 1.26 23.73
N LEU A 119 -9.10 2.14 23.36
CA LEU A 119 -8.63 2.29 21.99
C LEU A 119 -7.90 1.03 21.53
N ARG A 120 -8.28 0.46 20.38
CA ARG A 120 -7.62 -0.71 19.79
C ARG A 120 -6.53 -0.26 18.84
N ILE A 121 -5.27 -0.50 19.20
CA ILE A 121 -4.12 -0.14 18.39
C ILE A 121 -3.46 -1.41 17.86
N ALA A 122 -3.40 -1.57 16.54
CA ALA A 122 -2.59 -2.61 15.92
C ALA A 122 -1.18 -2.08 15.62
N LEU A 123 -0.17 -2.77 16.12
CA LEU A 123 1.23 -2.53 15.75
C LEU A 123 1.57 -3.40 14.54
N ASP A 124 2.01 -2.78 13.46
CA ASP A 124 2.60 -3.46 12.29
C ASP A 124 4.09 -3.13 12.18
N PRO A 125 4.95 -3.98 12.75
CA PRO A 125 6.38 -3.85 12.55
C PRO A 125 6.71 -4.09 11.07
N GLY A 126 7.23 -3.08 10.38
CA GLY A 126 7.63 -3.13 8.99
C GLY A 126 8.63 -4.24 8.70
N HIS A 127 8.70 -4.67 7.44
CA HIS A 127 9.68 -5.65 6.95
C HIS A 127 9.61 -7.03 7.62
N LEU A 128 10.44 -7.95 7.13
CA LEU A 128 10.72 -9.25 7.73
C LEU A 128 12.16 -9.28 8.25
N GLY A 129 12.31 -9.81 9.46
CA GLY A 129 13.58 -9.90 10.15
C GLY A 129 14.29 -11.25 9.97
N GLY A 130 15.36 -11.48 10.74
CA GLY A 130 16.10 -12.73 10.78
C GLY A 130 16.59 -13.20 9.41
N LYS A 131 16.23 -14.43 9.02
CA LYS A 131 16.67 -15.04 7.76
C LYS A 131 16.14 -14.35 6.49
N TRP A 132 15.10 -13.52 6.63
CA TRP A 132 14.46 -12.83 5.50
C TRP A 132 15.10 -11.48 5.18
N ALA A 133 15.82 -10.88 6.13
CA ALA A 133 16.29 -9.51 6.01
C ALA A 133 17.20 -9.27 4.80
N LYS A 134 18.05 -10.25 4.44
CA LYS A 134 18.90 -10.17 3.25
C LYS A 134 18.09 -10.18 1.94
N MET A 135 17.03 -10.98 1.87
CA MET A 135 16.13 -11.04 0.71
C MET A 135 15.36 -9.73 0.52
N GLU A 136 14.97 -9.07 1.61
CA GLU A 136 14.30 -7.77 1.53
C GLU A 136 15.26 -6.61 1.27
N GLU A 137 16.57 -6.87 1.24
CA GLU A 137 17.63 -5.86 1.15
C GLU A 137 17.53 -4.78 2.25
N ARG A 138 16.92 -5.13 3.39
CA ARG A 138 16.84 -4.29 4.60
C ARG A 138 17.80 -4.78 5.67
N TRP A 139 19.04 -4.95 5.22
CA TRP A 139 20.12 -5.54 5.99
C TRP A 139 21.45 -4.88 5.63
N PHE A 140 22.27 -4.57 6.63
CA PHE A 140 23.68 -4.26 6.43
C PHE A 140 24.53 -4.66 7.65
N GLN A 141 25.85 -4.74 7.46
CA GLN A 141 26.80 -5.05 8.52
C GLN A 141 28.11 -4.31 8.26
N VAL A 142 28.71 -3.74 9.31
CA VAL A 142 30.00 -3.05 9.23
C VAL A 142 31.04 -3.89 9.96
N GLY A 143 32.05 -4.37 9.24
CA GLY A 143 33.06 -5.28 9.79
C GLY A 143 32.44 -6.51 10.46
N ASN A 144 32.88 -6.82 11.67
CA ASN A 144 32.42 -7.99 12.44
C ASN A 144 31.29 -7.67 13.44
N THR A 145 30.60 -6.53 13.29
CA THR A 145 29.49 -6.13 14.18
C THR A 145 28.25 -6.99 13.97
N GLN A 146 27.29 -6.91 14.89
CA GLN A 146 25.98 -7.54 14.66
C GLN A 146 25.28 -6.86 13.48
N PRO A 147 24.67 -7.62 12.57
CA PRO A 147 23.98 -7.04 11.44
C PRO A 147 22.79 -6.18 11.88
N VAL A 148 22.60 -5.07 11.20
CA VAL A 148 21.39 -4.24 11.31
C VAL A 148 20.33 -4.85 10.40
N GLN A 149 19.16 -5.12 10.97
CA GLN A 149 18.01 -5.73 10.31
C GLN A 149 16.77 -4.92 10.63
N GLU A 150 16.21 -4.22 9.64
CA GLU A 150 15.06 -3.35 9.87
C GLU A 150 13.89 -4.11 10.49
N GLY A 151 13.56 -5.30 9.95
CA GLY A 151 12.46 -6.12 10.45
C GLY A 151 12.61 -6.56 11.92
N ASP A 152 13.85 -6.82 12.37
CA ASP A 152 14.16 -7.15 13.77
C ASP A 152 14.01 -5.93 14.67
N LEU A 153 14.55 -4.79 14.23
CA LEU A 153 14.50 -3.54 14.98
C LEU A 153 13.05 -3.04 15.12
N ALA A 154 12.28 -3.05 14.03
CA ALA A 154 10.87 -2.67 14.05
C ALA A 154 10.07 -3.56 15.02
N LEU A 155 10.31 -4.89 15.01
CA LEU A 155 9.64 -5.82 15.93
C LEU A 155 10.05 -5.56 17.39
N LYS A 156 11.32 -5.27 17.65
CA LYS A 156 11.82 -4.92 18.98
C LYS A 156 11.14 -3.65 19.49
N VAL A 157 11.06 -2.60 18.66
CA VAL A 157 10.36 -1.35 19.02
C VAL A 157 8.88 -1.63 19.32
N ALA A 158 8.20 -2.41 18.49
CA ALA A 158 6.80 -2.74 18.74
C ALA A 158 6.58 -3.47 20.08
N ARG A 159 7.49 -4.39 20.44
CA ARG A 159 7.47 -5.09 21.73
C ARG A 159 7.72 -4.16 22.92
N LEU A 160 8.52 -3.11 22.76
CA LEU A 160 8.74 -2.07 23.78
C LEU A 160 7.57 -1.08 23.86
N LEU A 161 6.95 -0.76 22.74
CA LEU A 161 5.84 0.17 22.65
C LEU A 161 4.55 -0.44 23.23
N ALA A 162 4.29 -1.72 22.97
CA ALA A 162 3.09 -2.42 23.42
C ALA A 162 2.79 -2.30 24.92
N PRO A 163 3.72 -2.57 25.87
CA PRO A 163 3.45 -2.39 27.29
C PRO A 163 3.14 -0.93 27.65
N ARG A 164 3.83 0.05 27.05
CA ARG A 164 3.59 1.48 27.30
C ARG A 164 2.19 1.91 26.84
N LEU A 165 1.76 1.46 25.67
CA LEU A 165 0.40 1.72 25.18
C LEU A 165 -0.67 1.05 26.07
N ARG A 166 -0.41 -0.16 26.56
CA ARG A 166 -1.32 -0.86 27.49
C ARG A 166 -1.42 -0.16 28.84
N GLU A 167 -0.32 0.36 29.36
CA GLU A 167 -0.28 1.17 30.59
C GLU A 167 -1.17 2.42 30.46
N LEU A 168 -1.15 3.06 29.29
CA LEU A 168 -2.04 4.17 28.95
C LEU A 168 -3.51 3.76 28.69
N GLY A 169 -3.85 2.46 28.78
CA GLY A 169 -5.21 1.93 28.66
C GLY A 169 -5.59 1.37 27.29
N ALA A 170 -4.69 1.36 26.31
CA ALA A 170 -4.98 0.83 24.97
C ALA A 170 -5.07 -0.70 24.95
N LYS A 171 -5.91 -1.23 24.06
CA LYS A 171 -5.91 -2.64 23.65
C LYS A 171 -4.92 -2.82 22.49
N VAL A 172 -3.74 -3.34 22.79
CA VAL A 172 -2.68 -3.53 21.77
C VAL A 172 -2.77 -4.89 21.09
N LEU A 173 -2.86 -4.85 19.76
CA LEU A 173 -2.84 -5.98 18.84
C LEU A 173 -1.52 -5.97 18.04
N PHE A 174 -1.07 -7.14 17.57
CA PHE A 174 0.08 -7.24 16.67
C PHE A 174 -0.38 -7.77 15.32
N VAL A 175 0.02 -7.09 14.24
CA VAL A 175 -0.13 -7.61 12.87
C VAL A 175 0.86 -8.76 12.64
N ARG A 176 2.07 -8.63 13.18
CA ARG A 176 3.02 -9.74 13.40
C ARG A 176 3.75 -9.59 14.73
N ASP A 177 4.04 -10.70 15.38
CA ASP A 177 4.72 -10.75 16.69
C ASP A 177 6.06 -11.51 16.66
N ARG A 178 6.47 -11.96 15.47
CA ARG A 178 7.69 -12.71 15.18
C ARG A 178 8.27 -12.29 13.82
N ASN A 179 9.46 -12.79 13.51
CA ASN A 179 10.15 -12.52 12.25
C ASN A 179 9.69 -13.42 11.10
N GLU A 180 8.65 -14.23 11.31
CA GLU A 180 8.09 -15.06 10.25
C GLU A 180 7.03 -14.29 9.44
N PRO A 181 6.92 -14.56 8.12
CA PRO A 181 5.88 -14.00 7.28
C PRO A 181 4.49 -14.42 7.77
N ILE A 182 3.51 -13.52 7.64
CA ILE A 182 2.10 -13.84 7.90
C ILE A 182 1.48 -14.59 6.73
N THR A 183 2.00 -14.38 5.52
CA THR A 183 1.58 -15.17 4.37
C THR A 183 2.05 -16.63 4.44
N ALA A 184 1.18 -17.52 3.98
CA ALA A 184 1.51 -18.93 3.79
C ALA A 184 2.34 -19.16 2.51
N LYS A 185 2.38 -18.18 1.59
CA LYS A 185 3.12 -18.25 0.34
C LYS A 185 4.62 -18.03 0.54
N ARG A 186 5.43 -18.54 -0.37
CA ARG A 186 6.89 -18.42 -0.41
C ARG A 186 7.35 -18.00 -1.80
N PRO A 187 8.61 -17.56 -1.98
CA PRO A 187 9.10 -17.15 -3.29
C PRO A 187 8.80 -18.18 -4.39
N ASP A 188 8.96 -19.48 -4.11
CA ASP A 188 8.76 -20.51 -5.14
C ASP A 188 7.32 -20.62 -5.64
N ASP A 189 6.32 -20.21 -4.84
CA ASP A 189 4.92 -20.12 -5.29
C ASP A 189 4.70 -19.09 -6.41
N PHE A 190 5.66 -18.18 -6.62
CA PHE A 190 5.54 -17.07 -7.57
C PHE A 190 6.37 -17.23 -8.84
N ARG A 191 7.14 -18.32 -9.01
CA ARG A 191 8.08 -18.48 -10.14
C ARG A 191 7.43 -18.36 -11.51
N GLU A 192 6.26 -18.97 -11.69
CA GLU A 192 5.53 -18.89 -12.96
C GLU A 192 5.04 -17.47 -13.25
N LEU A 193 4.51 -16.78 -12.22
CA LEU A 193 4.04 -15.41 -12.36
C LEU A 193 5.21 -14.46 -12.61
N ALA A 194 6.32 -14.63 -11.90
CA ALA A 194 7.56 -13.89 -12.10
C ALA A 194 8.05 -14.00 -13.54
N ARG A 195 8.12 -15.21 -14.10
CA ARG A 195 8.48 -15.44 -15.51
C ARG A 195 7.56 -14.66 -16.46
N LYS A 196 6.24 -14.73 -16.26
CA LYS A 196 5.26 -14.03 -17.10
C LYS A 196 5.43 -12.51 -17.03
N ILE A 197 5.66 -11.97 -15.84
CA ILE A 197 5.91 -10.52 -15.64
C ILE A 197 7.20 -10.10 -16.36
N LEU A 198 8.28 -10.85 -16.20
CA LEU A 198 9.57 -10.53 -16.85
C LEU A 198 9.47 -10.55 -18.37
N ILE A 199 8.83 -11.57 -18.95
CA ILE A 199 8.59 -11.64 -20.40
C ILE A 199 7.75 -10.45 -20.88
N LYS A 200 6.66 -10.13 -20.16
CA LYS A 200 5.82 -8.97 -20.48
C LYS A 200 6.60 -7.65 -20.42
N ASN A 201 7.57 -7.55 -19.52
CA ASN A 201 8.42 -6.37 -19.32
C ASN A 201 9.66 -6.35 -20.22
N GLY A 202 9.72 -7.19 -21.26
CA GLY A 202 10.79 -7.14 -22.27
C GLY A 202 11.99 -8.05 -22.00
N VAL A 203 11.90 -9.00 -21.07
CA VAL A 203 12.91 -10.03 -20.83
C VAL A 203 12.42 -11.35 -21.44
N PRO A 204 12.61 -11.62 -22.75
CA PRO A 204 11.98 -12.76 -23.43
C PRO A 204 12.47 -14.12 -22.94
N GLN A 205 13.71 -14.19 -22.43
CA GLN A 205 14.30 -15.41 -21.87
C GLN A 205 14.84 -15.14 -20.47
N PRO A 206 13.96 -15.03 -19.44
CA PRO A 206 14.40 -14.72 -18.09
C PRO A 206 15.30 -15.83 -17.53
N ARG A 207 16.44 -15.42 -16.96
CA ARG A 207 17.33 -16.33 -16.22
C ARG A 207 16.63 -16.82 -14.96
N THR A 208 16.94 -18.04 -14.55
CA THR A 208 16.20 -18.71 -13.48
C THR A 208 16.63 -18.25 -12.08
N GLU A 209 17.94 -18.19 -11.84
CA GLU A 209 18.53 -17.96 -10.51
C GLU A 209 19.46 -16.74 -10.52
N VAL A 210 19.69 -16.16 -9.34
CA VAL A 210 20.75 -15.18 -9.10
C VAL A 210 21.99 -15.96 -8.70
N LEU A 211 23.02 -15.96 -9.55
CA LEU A 211 24.27 -16.69 -9.28
C LEU A 211 25.27 -15.86 -8.47
N ASP A 212 25.20 -14.53 -8.59
CA ASP A 212 26.04 -13.57 -7.88
C ASP A 212 25.15 -12.43 -7.35
N PRO A 213 25.18 -12.11 -6.04
CA PRO A 213 24.48 -10.95 -5.48
C PRO A 213 24.86 -9.60 -6.12
N ASN A 214 26.04 -9.51 -6.73
CA ASN A 214 26.54 -8.33 -7.46
C ASN A 214 26.23 -8.37 -8.96
N ASP A 215 25.49 -9.38 -9.44
CA ASP A 215 25.07 -9.47 -10.83
C ASP A 215 24.24 -8.24 -11.21
N PRO A 216 24.70 -7.41 -12.18
CA PRO A 216 23.99 -6.19 -12.58
C PRO A 216 22.62 -6.47 -13.19
N GLU A 217 22.37 -7.70 -13.62
CA GLU A 217 21.11 -8.16 -14.19
C GLU A 217 20.31 -9.07 -13.24
N LYS A 218 20.66 -9.12 -11.93
CA LYS A 218 19.93 -9.96 -10.95
C LYS A 218 18.43 -9.70 -10.95
N GLU A 219 18.02 -8.46 -11.21
CA GLU A 219 16.62 -8.04 -11.23
C GLU A 219 15.80 -8.70 -12.37
N GLN A 220 16.48 -9.14 -13.43
CA GLN A 220 15.88 -9.80 -14.58
C GLN A 220 15.72 -11.32 -14.36
N THR A 221 16.06 -11.83 -13.17
CA THR A 221 15.94 -13.25 -12.83
C THR A 221 14.56 -13.59 -12.26
N ILE A 222 14.10 -14.80 -12.54
CA ILE A 222 12.85 -15.33 -11.98
C ILE A 222 12.93 -15.38 -10.46
N ARG A 223 14.07 -15.80 -9.91
CA ARG A 223 14.29 -15.85 -8.46
C ARG A 223 14.05 -14.50 -7.81
N TRP A 224 14.72 -13.45 -8.28
CA TRP A 224 14.58 -12.10 -7.74
C TRP A 224 13.13 -11.60 -7.81
N GLN A 225 12.52 -11.70 -8.99
CA GLN A 225 11.14 -11.24 -9.17
C GLN A 225 10.16 -12.02 -8.29
N SER A 226 10.42 -13.31 -8.04
CA SER A 226 9.61 -14.13 -7.14
C SER A 226 9.74 -13.71 -5.67
N GLU A 227 10.93 -13.31 -5.24
CA GLU A 227 11.17 -12.76 -3.90
C GLU A 227 10.43 -11.43 -3.71
N ILE A 228 10.51 -10.53 -4.70
CA ILE A 228 9.76 -9.26 -4.72
C ILE A 228 8.24 -9.52 -4.61
N LEU A 229 7.70 -10.43 -5.41
CA LEU A 229 6.29 -10.81 -5.36
C LEU A 229 5.88 -11.33 -3.97
N PHE A 230 6.76 -12.09 -3.33
CA PHE A 230 6.55 -12.63 -1.99
C PHE A 230 6.52 -11.53 -0.92
N TYR A 231 7.63 -10.81 -0.69
CA TYR A 231 7.74 -9.93 0.47
C TYR A 231 7.07 -8.56 0.25
N ARG A 232 7.15 -8.01 -0.96
CA ARG A 232 6.66 -6.65 -1.25
C ARG A 232 5.17 -6.65 -1.59
N TYR A 233 4.70 -7.64 -2.35
CA TYR A 233 3.32 -7.66 -2.81
C TYR A 233 2.42 -8.53 -1.94
N ASN A 234 2.78 -9.79 -1.77
CA ASN A 234 1.90 -10.77 -1.11
C ASN A 234 1.87 -10.61 0.41
N GLU A 235 3.02 -10.49 1.07
CA GLU A 235 3.10 -10.33 2.52
C GLU A 235 2.42 -9.03 2.98
N ILE A 236 2.71 -7.89 2.34
CA ILE A 236 2.05 -6.60 2.66
C ILE A 236 0.53 -6.70 2.50
N ARG A 237 0.03 -7.29 1.39
CA ARG A 237 -1.41 -7.51 1.20
C ARG A 237 -2.01 -8.43 2.26
N ARG A 238 -1.28 -9.45 2.68
CA ARG A 238 -1.74 -10.37 3.73
C ARG A 238 -1.86 -9.68 5.08
N ARG A 239 -0.91 -8.80 5.42
CA ARG A 239 -0.97 -7.96 6.63
C ARG A 239 -2.17 -7.01 6.58
N ALA A 240 -2.39 -6.32 5.46
CA ALA A 240 -3.57 -5.48 5.25
C ALA A 240 -4.88 -6.27 5.39
N ALA A 241 -4.95 -7.48 4.83
CA ALA A 241 -6.11 -8.36 4.98
C ALA A 241 -6.34 -8.77 6.44
N LEU A 242 -5.28 -9.05 7.20
CA LEU A 242 -5.39 -9.35 8.64
C LEU A 242 -5.96 -8.16 9.42
N VAL A 243 -5.49 -6.94 9.14
CA VAL A 243 -6.02 -5.70 9.71
C VAL A 243 -7.50 -5.56 9.39
N ASN A 244 -7.85 -5.59 8.10
CA ASN A 244 -9.18 -5.26 7.60
C ASN A 244 -10.24 -6.32 7.90
N PHE A 245 -9.87 -7.61 7.94
CA PHE A 245 -10.84 -8.70 8.04
C PHE A 245 -10.83 -9.44 9.37
N LYS A 246 -9.86 -9.18 10.26
CA LYS A 246 -9.79 -9.88 11.56
C LYS A 246 -9.52 -8.95 12.74
N LEU A 247 -8.52 -8.06 12.62
CA LEU A 247 -8.10 -7.26 13.77
C LEU A 247 -9.03 -6.07 14.04
N HIS A 248 -9.52 -5.40 12.99
CA HIS A 248 -10.43 -4.25 13.07
C HIS A 248 -9.99 -3.23 14.16
N PRO A 249 -8.73 -2.74 14.12
CA PRO A 249 -8.26 -1.76 15.08
C PRO A 249 -8.85 -0.38 14.79
N ASP A 250 -8.84 0.48 15.80
CA ASP A 250 -9.18 1.90 15.63
C ASP A 250 -8.02 2.70 15.04
N LEU A 251 -6.78 2.24 15.27
CA LEU A 251 -5.55 2.81 14.71
C LEU A 251 -4.55 1.69 14.38
N VAL A 252 -3.88 1.81 13.23
CA VAL A 252 -2.72 0.99 12.88
C VAL A 252 -1.47 1.87 12.94
N LEU A 253 -0.44 1.41 13.63
CA LEU A 253 0.88 2.02 13.64
C LEU A 253 1.86 1.12 12.85
N CYS A 254 2.21 1.55 11.65
CA CYS A 254 3.24 0.91 10.84
C CYS A 254 4.61 1.46 11.23
N LEU A 255 5.48 0.61 11.78
CA LEU A 255 6.78 1.00 12.34
C LEU A 255 7.90 0.62 11.37
N HIS A 256 8.65 1.60 10.90
CA HIS A 256 9.76 1.41 9.95
C HIS A 256 11.02 2.15 10.42
N PHE A 257 12.17 1.72 9.90
CA PHE A 257 13.41 2.48 10.01
C PHE A 257 13.83 2.89 8.61
N ASN A 258 13.93 4.20 8.37
CA ASN A 258 14.52 4.66 7.14
C ASN A 258 16.06 4.57 7.22
N ALA A 259 16.70 4.44 6.07
CA ALA A 259 18.15 4.50 5.98
C ALA A 259 18.57 5.90 5.49
N GLU A 260 19.67 6.40 6.05
CA GLU A 260 20.36 7.60 5.56
C GLU A 260 21.54 7.18 4.68
N GLY A 261 21.89 8.02 3.69
CA GLY A 261 23.01 7.73 2.80
C GLY A 261 24.35 7.71 3.55
N TRP A 262 25.07 6.58 3.48
CA TRP A 262 26.38 6.40 4.14
C TRP A 262 27.61 6.67 3.26
N GLY A 263 27.41 7.32 2.11
CA GLY A 263 28.47 7.61 1.14
C GLY A 263 28.86 6.42 0.27
N ASP A 264 30.17 6.19 0.10
CA ASP A 264 30.73 5.10 -0.72
C ASP A 264 30.34 3.72 -0.14
N PRO A 265 29.57 2.88 -0.86
CA PRO A 265 29.19 1.55 -0.38
C PRO A 265 30.36 0.61 -0.09
N ASN A 266 31.53 0.83 -0.72
CA ASN A 266 32.74 0.02 -0.47
C ASN A 266 33.50 0.48 0.78
N ASN A 267 33.25 1.72 1.23
CA ASN A 267 33.85 2.30 2.41
C ASN A 267 32.82 3.14 3.18
N PRO A 268 31.79 2.49 3.75
CA PRO A 268 30.65 3.20 4.31
C PRO A 268 31.02 3.99 5.56
N THR A 269 30.52 5.22 5.67
CA THR A 269 30.70 6.07 6.85
C THR A 269 29.37 6.19 7.59
N LEU A 270 29.37 5.83 8.87
CA LEU A 270 28.18 5.98 9.71
C LEU A 270 27.86 7.46 9.94
N THR A 271 26.57 7.76 10.01
CA THR A 271 26.04 9.11 10.22
C THR A 271 25.28 9.19 11.54
N ASP A 272 25.30 10.35 12.17
CA ASP A 272 24.54 10.70 13.38
C ASP A 272 23.20 11.38 13.06
N ILE A 273 22.92 11.62 11.78
CA ILE A 273 21.65 12.19 11.31
C ILE A 273 20.49 11.25 11.68
N ASN A 274 19.44 11.83 12.24
CA ASN A 274 18.26 11.11 12.66
C ASN A 274 16.99 11.92 12.37
N HIS A 275 16.01 11.28 11.74
CA HIS A 275 14.76 11.91 11.32
C HIS A 275 13.55 11.17 11.88
N LEU A 276 12.49 11.91 12.18
CA LEU A 276 11.17 11.36 12.45
C LEU A 276 10.26 11.60 11.26
N HIS A 277 9.86 10.53 10.57
CA HIS A 277 8.91 10.60 9.47
C HIS A 277 7.54 10.09 9.93
N LEU A 278 6.51 10.91 9.72
CA LEU A 278 5.11 10.57 9.99
C LEU A 278 4.36 10.58 8.65
N LEU A 279 4.03 9.38 8.16
CA LEU A 279 3.24 9.22 6.93
C LEU A 279 1.78 9.04 7.31
N VAL A 280 0.92 9.94 6.84
CA VAL A 280 -0.52 9.94 7.08
C VAL A 280 -1.22 9.86 5.73
N ASN A 281 -2.30 9.08 5.66
CA ASN A 281 -3.11 8.95 4.46
C ASN A 281 -3.73 10.30 4.07
N GLY A 282 -3.53 10.73 2.83
CA GLY A 282 -4.04 11.98 2.28
C GLY A 282 -3.02 12.62 1.34
N SER A 283 -3.37 13.79 0.80
CA SER A 283 -2.51 14.60 -0.06
C SER A 283 -1.93 13.85 -1.27
N TYR A 284 -2.71 12.95 -1.87
CA TYR A 284 -2.33 12.20 -3.06
C TYR A 284 -1.99 13.14 -4.21
N LEU A 285 -0.96 12.76 -4.97
CA LEU A 285 -0.63 13.38 -6.25
C LEU A 285 -1.57 12.83 -7.33
N GLU A 286 -1.83 13.64 -8.36
CA GLU A 286 -2.67 13.24 -9.50
C GLU A 286 -2.15 11.93 -10.13
N GLN A 287 -0.83 11.80 -10.31
CA GLN A 287 -0.22 10.60 -10.88
C GLN A 287 -0.43 9.35 -10.03
N GLU A 288 -0.60 9.47 -8.70
CA GLU A 288 -0.88 8.33 -7.83
C GLU A 288 -2.30 7.78 -8.02
N LEU A 289 -3.21 8.60 -8.58
CA LEU A 289 -4.62 8.26 -8.81
C LEU A 289 -4.93 7.82 -10.24
N GLU A 290 -3.97 7.93 -11.16
CA GLU A 290 -4.17 7.63 -12.59
C GLU A 290 -4.15 6.14 -12.95
N PHE A 291 -3.66 5.27 -12.05
CA PHE A 291 -3.54 3.83 -12.23
C PHE A 291 -4.90 3.13 -12.13
#